data_AF-Q2NJC2-F1
#
_entry.id   AF-Q2NJC2-F1
#
_cell.length_a   1.000
_cell.length_b   1.000
_cell.length_c   1.000
_cell.angle_alpha   90.00
_cell.angle_beta   90.00
_cell.angle_gamma   90.00
#
_symmetry.space_group_name_H-M   'P 1'
#
loop_
_entity.id
_entity.type
_entity.pdbx_description
1 polymer ?
#
loop_
_entity_poly.entity_id
_entity_poly.type
_entity_poly.pdbx_seq_one_letter_code
_entity_poly.pdbx_strand_id
1 'polypeptide(L)'
;MLRQKLFKDFFKNKKNLEIRNQLIELHLPLLKKLAYHFKYYPKVLTKEDLYQEGILGLIKALNNYQDLGYDFIAYATPTIKKATHLQFPKKQTNYRPKTKLYL
;
A
#
# COMPACT_ATOMS: atom_id res chain seq x y z
N MET A 1 -18.60 6.18 0.38
CA MET A 1 -17.52 5.25 0.78
C MET A 1 -16.46 6.01 1.59
N LEU A 2 -16.32 5.72 2.89
CA LEU A 2 -15.45 6.45 3.84
C LEU A 2 -14.02 6.69 3.33
N ARG A 3 -13.41 5.68 2.66
CA ARG A 3 -12.07 5.76 2.05
C ARG A 3 -11.92 6.92 1.05
N GLN A 4 -12.90 7.11 0.16
CA GLN A 4 -12.83 8.17 -0.87
C GLN A 4 -12.90 9.57 -0.23
N LYS A 5 -13.70 9.72 0.84
CA LYS A 5 -13.79 10.96 1.60
C LYS A 5 -12.46 11.28 2.29
N LEU A 6 -11.86 10.29 2.96
CA LEU A 6 -10.55 10.44 3.61
C LEU A 6 -9.45 10.83 2.62
N PHE A 7 -9.38 10.20 1.45
CA PHE A 7 -8.42 10.60 0.42
C PHE A 7 -8.67 12.03 -0.08
N LYS A 8 -9.93 12.41 -0.31
CA LYS A 8 -10.28 13.79 -0.72
C LYS A 8 -9.80 14.82 0.30
N ASP A 9 -10.01 14.57 1.58
CA ASP A 9 -9.58 15.48 2.65
C ASP A 9 -8.06 15.44 2.86
N PHE A 10 -7.42 14.28 2.69
CA PHE A 10 -5.97 14.13 2.68
C PHE A 10 -5.31 14.94 1.55
N PHE A 11 -5.89 14.97 0.35
CA PHE A 11 -5.35 15.74 -0.77
C PHE A 11 -5.49 17.25 -0.60
N LYS A 12 -6.51 17.72 0.13
CA LYS A 12 -6.63 19.13 0.52
C LYS A 12 -5.56 19.54 1.53
N ASN A 13 -5.22 18.66 2.47
CA ASN A 13 -4.21 18.92 3.49
C ASN A 13 -3.36 17.67 3.80
N LYS A 14 -2.30 17.48 3.03
CA LYS A 14 -1.36 16.35 3.21
C LYS A 14 -0.60 16.37 4.54
N LYS A 15 -0.56 17.51 5.25
CA LYS A 15 0.11 17.64 6.55
C LYS A 15 -0.78 17.20 7.72
N ASN A 16 -2.06 16.91 7.47
CA ASN A 16 -2.96 16.43 8.52
C ASN A 16 -2.58 15.00 8.95
N LEU A 17 -1.96 14.90 10.12
CA LEU A 17 -1.48 13.64 10.69
C LEU A 17 -2.62 12.69 11.07
N GLU A 18 -3.76 13.22 11.49
CA GLU A 18 -4.93 12.44 11.89
C GLU A 18 -5.51 11.67 10.69
N ILE A 19 -5.75 12.38 9.58
CA ILE A 19 -6.24 11.77 8.33
C ILE A 19 -5.22 10.75 7.80
N ARG A 20 -3.92 11.08 7.90
CA ARG A 20 -2.85 10.17 7.50
C ARG A 20 -2.88 8.87 8.31
N ASN A 21 -3.02 8.98 9.63
CA ASN A 21 -3.09 7.82 10.52
C ASN A 21 -4.33 6.96 10.23
N GLN A 22 -5.50 7.59 10.05
CA GLN A 22 -6.73 6.88 9.65
C GLN A 22 -6.56 6.13 8.32
N LEU A 23 -5.90 6.76 7.34
CA LEU A 23 -5.61 6.12 6.05
C LEU A 23 -4.62 4.95 6.21
N ILE A 24 -3.62 5.05 7.08
CA ILE A 24 -2.70 3.94 7.37
C ILE A 24 -3.47 2.78 7.99
N GLU A 25 -4.24 3.04 9.05
CA GLU A 25 -5.03 2.03 9.78
C GLU A 25 -5.99 1.28 8.86
N LEU A 26 -6.64 2.00 7.94
CA LEU A 26 -7.54 1.41 6.95
C LEU A 26 -6.84 0.38 6.03
N HIS A 27 -5.52 0.53 5.80
CA HIS A 27 -4.75 -0.35 4.93
C HIS A 27 -3.88 -1.37 5.70
N LEU A 28 -3.79 -1.31 7.04
CA LEU A 28 -3.06 -2.31 7.84
C LEU A 28 -3.57 -3.75 7.67
N PRO A 29 -4.89 -4.03 7.61
CA PRO A 29 -5.38 -5.40 7.39
C PRO A 29 -4.92 -5.99 6.06
N LEU A 30 -4.84 -5.17 5.01
CA LEU A 30 -4.30 -5.57 3.71
C LEU A 30 -2.81 -5.94 3.83
N LEU A 31 -2.04 -5.13 4.56
CA LEU A 31 -0.63 -5.40 4.79
C LEU A 31 -0.42 -6.71 5.56
N LYS A 32 -1.23 -6.97 6.59
CA LYS A 32 -1.21 -8.24 7.35
C LYS A 32 -1.49 -9.44 6.44
N LYS A 33 -2.46 -9.31 5.53
CA LYS A 33 -2.75 -10.34 4.52
C LYS A 33 -1.58 -10.56 3.57
N LEU A 34 -0.95 -9.48 3.08
CA LEU A 34 0.25 -9.58 2.25
C LEU A 34 1.39 -10.30 2.99
N ALA A 35 1.62 -9.96 4.27
CA ALA A 35 2.67 -10.52 5.10
C ALA A 35 2.51 -12.03 5.34
N TYR A 36 1.27 -12.49 5.47
CA TYR A 36 0.97 -13.92 5.56
C TYR A 36 1.44 -14.68 4.31
N HIS A 37 1.31 -14.08 3.13
CA HIS A 37 1.71 -14.67 1.86
C HIS A 37 3.21 -14.55 1.54
N PHE A 38 4.02 -13.97 2.43
CA PHE A 38 5.48 -13.90 2.26
C PHE A 38 6.07 -15.31 2.36
N LYS A 39 6.45 -15.87 1.20
CA LYS A 39 7.06 -17.22 1.08
C LYS A 39 8.58 -17.19 0.97
N TYR A 40 9.15 -16.12 0.40
CA TYR A 40 10.57 -15.99 0.13
C TYR A 40 11.08 -14.68 0.69
N TYR A 41 11.84 -14.77 1.77
CA TYR A 41 12.52 -13.65 2.42
C TYR A 41 13.86 -14.15 3.00
N PRO A 42 14.85 -13.26 3.21
CA PRO A 42 16.13 -13.63 3.81
C PRO A 42 15.93 -14.33 5.16
N LYS A 43 16.69 -15.43 5.41
CA LYS A 43 16.58 -16.20 6.67
C LYS A 43 16.86 -15.38 7.94
N VAL A 44 17.56 -14.25 7.79
CA VAL A 44 17.90 -13.32 8.88
C VAL A 44 16.74 -12.43 9.31
N LEU A 45 15.69 -12.30 8.50
CA LEU A 45 14.53 -11.46 8.82
C LEU A 45 13.40 -12.30 9.39
N THR A 46 12.76 -11.78 10.43
CA THR A 46 11.53 -12.35 10.97
C THR A 46 10.31 -11.89 10.19
N LYS A 47 9.17 -12.57 10.39
CA LYS A 47 7.87 -12.13 9.84
C LYS A 47 7.48 -10.74 10.38
N GLU A 48 7.88 -10.42 11.60
CA GLU A 48 7.62 -9.14 12.24
C GLU A 48 8.45 -8.04 11.58
N ASP A 49 9.73 -8.28 11.28
CA ASP A 49 10.59 -7.32 10.56
C ASP A 49 10.00 -6.98 9.19
N LEU A 50 9.53 -7.98 8.44
CA LEU A 50 8.89 -7.77 7.15
C LEU A 50 7.57 -7.01 7.26
N TYR A 51 6.84 -7.20 8.37
CA TYR A 51 5.62 -6.44 8.61
C TYR A 51 5.95 -4.97 8.88
N GLN A 52 6.97 -4.68 9.68
CA GLN A 52 7.43 -3.32 9.96
C GLN A 52 7.94 -2.62 8.69
N GLU A 53 8.80 -3.28 7.91
CA GLU A 53 9.25 -2.78 6.59
C GLU A 53 8.07 -2.52 5.64
N GLY A 54 7.05 -3.39 5.70
CA GLY A 54 5.81 -3.23 4.95
C GLY A 54 5.04 -1.97 5.34
N ILE A 55 4.99 -1.63 6.64
CA ILE A 55 4.37 -0.41 7.15
C ILE A 55 5.14 0.81 6.63
N LEU A 56 6.47 0.78 6.66
CA LEU A 56 7.30 1.87 6.11
C LEU A 56 7.04 2.07 4.62
N GLY A 57 6.93 0.97 3.86
CA GLY A 57 6.56 1.00 2.44
C GLY A 57 5.16 1.59 2.19
N LEU A 58 4.19 1.26 3.04
CA LEU A 58 2.83 1.80 2.97
C LEU A 58 2.81 3.31 3.27
N ILE A 59 3.51 3.76 4.31
CA ILE A 59 3.63 5.18 4.66
C ILE A 59 4.30 5.95 3.52
N LYS A 60 5.38 5.41 2.96
CA LYS A 60 6.07 6.00 1.82
C LYS A 60 5.18 6.09 0.60
N ALA A 61 4.40 5.05 0.30
CA ALA A 61 3.41 5.08 -0.77
C ALA A 61 2.36 6.17 -0.52
N LEU A 62 1.80 6.24 0.70
CA LEU A 62 0.77 7.23 1.03
C LEU A 62 1.27 8.67 0.87
N ASN A 63 2.50 8.96 1.31
CA ASN A 63 3.10 10.28 1.20
C ASN A 63 3.25 10.73 -0.28
N ASN A 64 3.63 9.80 -1.15
CA ASN A 64 3.91 10.08 -2.56
C ASN A 64 2.71 9.88 -3.49
N TYR A 65 1.62 9.29 -3.00
CA TYR A 65 0.42 9.04 -3.78
C TYR A 65 -0.22 10.35 -4.25
N GLN A 66 -0.74 10.31 -5.48
CA GLN A 66 -1.46 11.38 -6.15
C GLN A 66 -2.71 10.78 -6.79
N ASP A 67 -3.82 11.54 -6.79
CA ASP A 67 -5.07 11.10 -7.40
C ASP A 67 -5.03 11.26 -8.91
N LEU A 68 -4.39 10.31 -9.60
CA LEU A 68 -4.27 10.30 -11.07
C LEU A 68 -5.25 9.30 -11.71
N GLY A 69 -6.34 8.96 -11.02
CA GLY A 69 -7.39 8.07 -11.53
C GLY A 69 -7.12 6.57 -11.39
N TYR A 70 -6.06 6.16 -10.69
CA TYR A 70 -5.79 4.76 -10.33
C TYR A 70 -6.02 4.50 -8.84
N ASP A 71 -6.27 3.24 -8.46
CA ASP A 71 -6.50 2.88 -7.06
C ASP A 71 -5.21 2.92 -6.23
N PHE A 72 -5.27 3.49 -5.01
CA PHE A 72 -4.13 3.54 -4.10
C PHE A 72 -3.49 2.18 -3.82
N ILE A 73 -4.26 1.09 -3.72
CA ILE A 73 -3.72 -0.26 -3.47
C ILE A 73 -2.85 -0.69 -4.66
N ALA A 74 -3.28 -0.42 -5.88
CA ALA A 74 -2.51 -0.73 -7.08
C ALA A 74 -1.16 0.02 -7.10
N TYR A 75 -1.16 1.27 -6.63
CA TYR A 75 0.04 2.08 -6.49
C TYR A 75 0.96 1.65 -5.32
N ALA A 76 0.37 1.35 -4.16
CA ALA A 76 1.12 1.05 -2.94
C ALA A 76 1.75 -0.34 -2.97
N THR A 77 1.11 -1.30 -3.64
CA THR A 77 1.57 -2.70 -3.72
C THR A 77 3.03 -2.84 -4.19
N PRO A 78 3.48 -2.28 -5.33
CA PRO A 78 4.89 -2.38 -5.74
C PRO A 78 5.86 -1.70 -4.76
N THR A 79 5.45 -0.59 -4.14
CA THR A 79 6.27 0.14 -3.15
C THR A 79 6.46 -0.68 -1.88
N ILE A 80 5.40 -1.29 -1.35
CA ILE A 80 5.44 -2.17 -0.19
C ILE A 80 6.34 -3.38 -0.47
N LYS A 81 6.23 -3.99 -1.65
CA LYS A 81 7.10 -5.10 -2.08
C LYS A 81 8.57 -4.73 -2.10
N LYS A 82 8.88 -3.53 -2.61
CA LYS A 82 10.25 -3.02 -2.66
C LYS A 82 10.81 -2.81 -1.25
N ALA A 83 10.00 -2.32 -0.31
CA ALA A 83 10.40 -2.15 1.08
C ALA A 83 10.68 -3.50 1.77
N THR A 84 9.81 -4.49 1.60
CA THR A 84 9.97 -5.81 2.23
C THR A 84 10.96 -6.74 1.52
N HIS A 85 11.69 -6.24 0.51
CA HIS A 85 12.62 -7.02 -0.33
C HIS A 85 11.99 -8.29 -0.90
N LEU A 86 10.66 -8.28 -1.09
CA LEU A 86 9.93 -9.50 -1.34
C LEU A 86 9.98 -9.87 -2.82
N GLN A 87 10.54 -11.05 -3.10
CA GLN A 87 10.53 -11.64 -4.43
C GLN A 87 9.32 -12.55 -4.56
N PHE A 88 8.23 -12.03 -5.13
CA PHE A 88 7.17 -12.90 -5.63
C PHE A 88 7.69 -13.64 -6.86
N PRO A 89 7.39 -14.94 -7.05
CA PRO A 89 7.61 -15.57 -8.35
C PRO A 89 6.96 -14.68 -9.41
N LYS A 90 7.66 -14.42 -10.53
CA LYS A 90 7.15 -13.64 -11.67
C LYS A 90 5.99 -14.39 -12.33
N LYS A 91 4.87 -14.57 -11.64
CA LYS A 91 3.58 -14.64 -12.30
C LYS A 91 3.25 -13.21 -12.62
N GLN A 92 3.33 -12.88 -13.90
CA GLN A 92 2.85 -11.66 -14.50
C GLN A 92 1.46 -11.39 -13.92
N THR A 93 1.39 -10.57 -12.87
CA THR A 93 0.09 -10.15 -12.34
C THR A 93 -0.44 -9.22 -13.40
N ASN A 94 -1.28 -9.74 -14.29
CA ASN A 94 -2.15 -8.98 -15.20
C ASN A 94 -3.20 -8.18 -14.40
N TYR A 95 -2.80 -7.58 -13.28
CA TYR A 95 -3.63 -6.63 -12.55
C TYR A 95 -3.45 -5.29 -13.25
N ARG A 96 -4.18 -5.11 -14.35
CA ARG A 96 -4.47 -3.78 -14.89
C ARG A 96 -5.33 -3.09 -13.83
N PRO A 97 -4.91 -1.96 -13.24
CA PRO A 97 -5.82 -1.18 -12.43
C PRO A 97 -7.03 -0.89 -13.34
N LYS A 98 -8.25 -1.23 -12.89
CA LYS A 98 -9.45 -0.77 -13.56
C LYS A 98 -9.45 0.75 -13.44
N THR A 99 -8.85 1.44 -14.41
CA THR A 99 -9.22 2.81 -14.71
C THR A 99 -10.72 2.76 -14.93
N LYS A 100 -11.47 3.56 -14.16
CA LYS A 100 -12.87 3.76 -14.50
C LYS A 100 -12.90 4.31 -15.92
N LEU A 101 -13.36 3.51 -16.88
CA LEU A 101 -14.00 4.02 -18.08
C LEU A 101 -15.22 4.79 -17.56
N TYR A 102 -15.09 6.11 -17.44
CA TYR A 102 -16.24 6.98 -17.49
C TYR A 102 -16.45 7.27 -18.98
N LEU A 103 -17.41 6.55 -19.57
CA LEU A 103 -18.21 7.04 -20.69
C LEU A 103 -19.47 7.68 -20.08
#